data_AF-A0A926AKV1-F1
#
_entry.id   AF-A0A926AKV1-F1
#
_cell.length_a   1.000
_cell.length_b   1.000
_cell.length_c   1.000
_cell.angle_alpha   90.00
_cell.angle_beta   90.00
_cell.angle_gamma   90.00
#
_symmetry.space_group_name_H-M   'P 1'
#
loop_
_entity.id
_entity.type
_entity.pdbx_description
1 polymer ?
#
loop_
_entity_poly.entity_id
_entity_poly.type
_entity_poly.pdbx_seq_one_letter_code
_entity_poly.pdbx_strand_id
1 'polypeptide(L)'
;MATSGQERFWQTVRAWLAGADVMARYATPGEEDPEALLSRAQQEMRELHARNRDRAVRAITQKNNLQQIVDDTQKRIETLQEKAELAARRGEEEMAGKFRAEAATFAEVLEQSRQSLAQAVEASEAIKEAIRREEQRLRLKTSQAMALRTQWKALQLQQELVRVARASRAETADGTLPRERGHALLSQAVRQRDELGELTERTWREVESLREKAILARDQGREETERALLREMEQAEAALVTMRDALAQAVEVTSRAGEYLAGNLPAASVAYLEAVGADHAAEAEPEDPASYALLIGFALLLAALALGALWLLL
;
A
#
# COMPACT_ATOMS: atom_id res chain seq x y z
N MET A 1 -26.27 -17.12 6.86
CA MET A 1 -26.13 -15.98 5.93
C MET A 1 -25.01 -15.10 6.45
N ALA A 2 -23.88 -15.07 5.76
CA ALA A 2 -22.68 -14.37 6.20
C ALA A 2 -22.73 -12.91 5.74
N THR A 3 -22.93 -11.99 6.69
CA THR A 3 -22.75 -10.53 6.46
C THR A 3 -21.34 -10.28 5.94
N SER A 4 -21.23 -9.62 4.79
CA SER A 4 -19.95 -9.32 4.16
C SER A 4 -19.10 -8.42 5.06
N GLY A 5 -17.76 -8.51 4.96
CA GLY A 5 -16.86 -7.67 5.77
C GLY A 5 -17.08 -6.16 5.60
N GLN A 6 -17.62 -5.75 4.45
CA GLN A 6 -18.04 -4.36 4.18
C GLN A 6 -19.26 -3.94 4.99
N GLU A 7 -20.23 -4.83 5.18
CA GLU A 7 -21.47 -4.53 5.90
C GLU A 7 -21.22 -4.34 7.41
N ARG A 8 -20.28 -5.12 7.95
CA ARG A 8 -19.78 -4.92 9.33
C ARG A 8 -18.98 -3.62 9.47
N PHE A 9 -18.11 -3.29 8.51
CA PHE A 9 -17.36 -2.04 8.50
C PHE A 9 -18.28 -0.81 8.51
N TRP A 10 -19.29 -0.78 7.64
CA TRP A 10 -20.24 0.35 7.58
C TRP A 10 -21.20 0.40 8.77
N GLN A 11 -21.56 -0.73 9.38
CA GLN A 11 -22.33 -0.73 10.63
C GLN A 11 -21.52 -0.16 11.81
N THR A 12 -20.22 -0.45 11.89
CA THR A 12 -19.33 0.13 12.90
C THR A 12 -19.14 1.63 12.68
N VAL A 13 -18.96 2.07 11.43
CA VAL A 13 -18.82 3.49 11.07
C VAL A 13 -20.11 4.27 11.37
N ARG A 14 -21.29 3.70 11.09
CA ARG A 14 -22.58 4.34 11.44
C ARG A 14 -22.83 4.41 12.94
N ALA A 15 -22.49 3.36 13.69
CA ALA A 15 -22.58 3.37 15.15
C ALA A 15 -21.62 4.39 15.79
N TRP A 16 -20.46 4.63 15.17
CA TRP A 16 -19.47 5.63 15.57
C TRP A 16 -19.94 7.07 15.29
N LEU A 17 -20.55 7.31 14.12
CA LEU A 17 -21.12 8.62 13.74
C LEU A 17 -22.35 8.99 14.59
N ALA A 18 -23.24 8.04 14.87
CA ALA A 18 -24.41 8.26 15.72
C ALA A 18 -24.06 8.39 17.23
N GLY A 19 -22.87 7.93 17.63
CA GLY A 19 -22.41 7.86 19.01
C GLY A 19 -21.58 9.06 19.49
N ALA A 20 -21.29 10.07 18.66
CA ALA A 20 -20.36 11.15 19.02
C ALA A 20 -20.77 11.96 20.28
N ASP A 21 -22.03 11.92 20.72
CA ASP A 21 -22.50 12.51 21.99
C ASP A 21 -22.50 11.52 23.19
N VAL A 22 -22.38 10.21 22.91
CA VAL A 22 -22.33 9.12 23.89
C VAL A 22 -20.89 8.60 24.10
N MET A 23 -19.97 8.93 23.20
CA MET A 23 -18.56 8.49 23.19
C MET A 23 -17.68 9.13 24.27
N ALA A 24 -18.17 10.12 25.02
CA ALA A 24 -17.52 10.52 26.28
C ALA A 24 -17.63 9.43 27.37
N ARG A 25 -18.50 8.43 27.20
CA ARG A 25 -18.73 7.35 28.17
C ARG A 25 -18.29 5.95 27.70
N TYR A 26 -17.91 5.79 26.42
CA TYR A 26 -17.46 4.51 25.86
C TYR A 26 -16.19 4.66 25.01
N ALA A 27 -15.19 5.39 25.51
CA ALA A 27 -13.82 5.16 25.09
C ALA A 27 -13.41 3.73 25.50
N THR A 28 -13.80 2.73 24.71
CA THR A 28 -13.30 1.37 24.85
C THR A 28 -11.84 1.35 24.37
N PRO A 29 -10.90 0.82 25.18
CA PRO A 29 -9.50 0.69 24.78
C PRO A 29 -9.43 -0.40 23.69
N GLY A 30 -9.33 0.00 22.42
CA GLY A 30 -9.25 -0.99 21.33
C GLY A 30 -9.29 -0.46 19.89
N GLU A 31 -9.67 0.78 19.63
CA GLU A 31 -9.52 1.38 18.29
C GLU A 31 -8.07 1.88 18.14
N GLU A 32 -7.24 1.08 17.47
CA GLU A 32 -5.83 1.39 17.19
C GLU A 32 -5.72 2.70 16.39
N ASP A 33 -4.96 3.66 16.89
CA ASP A 33 -4.62 4.92 16.24
C ASP A 33 -4.15 4.66 14.78
N PRO A 34 -4.67 5.35 13.75
CA PRO A 34 -4.22 5.19 12.37
C PRO A 34 -2.71 5.40 12.20
N GLU A 35 -2.06 6.20 13.04
CA GLU A 35 -0.60 6.29 13.07
C GLU A 35 0.06 5.02 13.62
N ALA A 36 -0.55 4.37 14.62
CA ALA A 36 -0.10 3.08 15.13
C ALA A 36 -0.29 1.96 14.09
N LEU A 37 -1.40 1.97 13.33
CA LEU A 37 -1.64 1.04 12.22
C LEU A 37 -0.58 1.20 11.12
N LEU A 38 -0.25 2.45 10.76
CA LEU A 38 0.79 2.74 9.77
C LEU A 38 2.16 2.27 10.25
N SER A 39 2.51 2.60 11.50
CA SER A 39 3.79 2.21 12.11
C SER A 39 3.94 0.69 12.16
N ARG A 40 2.87 -0.01 12.56
CA ARG A 40 2.81 -1.48 12.57
C ARG A 40 2.95 -2.07 11.17
N ALA A 41 2.28 -1.52 10.17
CA ALA A 41 2.40 -1.97 8.79
C ALA A 41 3.83 -1.76 8.23
N GLN A 42 4.46 -0.63 8.55
CA GLN A 42 5.85 -0.35 8.18
C GLN A 42 6.83 -1.30 8.87
N GLN A 43 6.62 -1.61 10.14
CA GLN A 43 7.42 -2.57 10.87
C GLN A 43 7.24 -3.99 10.29
N GLU A 44 6.00 -4.42 10.06
CA GLU A 44 5.66 -5.71 9.42
C GLU A 44 6.37 -5.82 8.05
N MET A 45 6.36 -4.74 7.26
CA MET A 45 7.04 -4.69 5.96
C MET A 45 8.57 -4.83 6.09
N ARG A 46 9.21 -4.15 7.04
CA ARG A 46 10.67 -4.27 7.27
C ARG A 46 11.06 -5.68 7.71
N GLU A 47 10.31 -6.25 8.65
CA GLU A 47 10.55 -7.62 9.14
C GLU A 47 10.35 -8.64 8.02
N LEU A 48 9.31 -8.47 7.20
CA LEU A 48 9.05 -9.34 6.07
C LEU A 48 10.16 -9.25 5.01
N HIS A 49 10.63 -8.05 4.67
CA HIS A 49 11.77 -7.89 3.76
C HIS A 49 13.04 -8.55 4.28
N ALA A 50 13.31 -8.45 5.58
CA ALA A 50 14.46 -9.14 6.19
C ALA A 50 14.34 -10.66 6.07
N ARG A 51 13.18 -11.23 6.44
CA ARG A 51 12.90 -12.68 6.32
C ARG A 51 12.95 -13.17 4.87
N ASN A 52 12.43 -12.38 3.94
CA ASN A 52 12.40 -12.72 2.52
C ASN A 52 13.79 -12.64 1.90
N ARG A 53 14.60 -11.66 2.30
CA ARG A 53 16.02 -11.60 1.92
C ARG A 53 16.77 -12.83 2.42
N ASP A 54 16.60 -13.22 3.68
CA ASP A 54 17.28 -14.40 4.23
C ASP A 54 16.86 -15.69 3.51
N ARG A 55 15.56 -15.86 3.24
CA ARG A 55 15.03 -17.00 2.46
C ARG A 55 15.59 -17.03 1.04
N ALA A 56 15.59 -15.88 0.35
CA ALA A 56 16.10 -15.77 -1.01
C ALA A 56 17.61 -16.06 -1.06
N VAL A 57 18.39 -15.52 -0.13
CA VAL A 57 19.84 -15.77 -0.04
C VAL A 57 20.09 -17.27 0.17
N ARG A 58 19.40 -17.92 1.11
CA ARG A 58 19.56 -19.37 1.35
C ARG A 58 19.24 -20.20 0.10
N ALA A 59 18.15 -19.89 -0.58
CA ALA A 59 17.75 -20.60 -1.80
C ALA A 59 18.77 -20.40 -2.94
N ILE A 60 19.25 -19.16 -3.13
CA ILE A 60 20.28 -18.85 -4.13
C ILE A 60 21.59 -19.56 -3.81
N THR A 61 22.02 -19.53 -2.54
CA THR A 61 23.23 -20.22 -2.10
C THR A 61 23.12 -21.73 -2.34
N GLN A 62 21.99 -22.35 -1.99
CA GLN A 62 21.77 -23.78 -2.25
C GLN A 62 21.84 -24.11 -3.74
N LYS A 63 21.17 -23.31 -4.58
CA LYS A 63 21.20 -23.46 -6.04
C LYS A 63 22.62 -23.32 -6.60
N ASN A 64 23.35 -22.30 -6.17
CA ASN A 64 24.71 -22.04 -6.66
C ASN A 64 25.70 -23.15 -6.23
N ASN A 65 25.57 -23.65 -5.01
CA ASN A 65 26.38 -24.77 -4.53
C ASN A 65 26.11 -26.04 -5.36
N LEU A 66 24.83 -26.35 -5.64
CA LEU A 66 24.46 -27.50 -6.46
C LEU A 66 24.93 -27.34 -7.92
N GLN A 67 24.84 -26.13 -8.47
CA GLN A 67 25.36 -25.82 -9.80
C GLN A 67 26.87 -26.07 -9.85
N GLN A 68 27.62 -25.61 -8.85
CA GLN A 68 29.05 -25.84 -8.77
C GLN A 68 29.38 -27.34 -8.71
N ILE A 69 28.65 -28.12 -7.91
CA ILE A 69 28.84 -29.58 -7.82
C ILE A 69 28.59 -30.25 -9.17
N VAL A 70 27.52 -29.85 -9.88
CA VAL A 70 27.22 -30.35 -11.24
C VAL A 70 28.36 -30.03 -12.19
N ASP A 71 28.84 -28.78 -12.22
CA ASP A 71 29.90 -28.33 -13.11
C ASP A 71 31.24 -29.05 -12.83
N ASP A 72 31.60 -29.19 -11.55
CA ASP A 72 32.83 -29.86 -11.13
C ASP A 72 32.79 -31.37 -11.43
N THR A 73 31.65 -32.02 -11.20
CA THR A 73 31.46 -33.45 -11.51
C THR A 73 31.51 -33.68 -13.02
N GLN A 74 30.92 -32.78 -13.81
CA GLN A 74 30.94 -32.87 -15.27
C GLN A 74 32.37 -32.72 -15.83
N LYS A 75 33.13 -31.72 -15.37
CA LYS A 75 34.55 -31.58 -15.73
C LYS A 75 35.38 -32.80 -15.35
N ARG A 76 35.07 -33.43 -14.21
CA ARG A 76 35.76 -34.63 -13.75
C ARG A 76 35.52 -35.81 -14.68
N ILE A 77 34.28 -36.00 -15.13
CA ILE A 77 33.92 -37.02 -16.12
C ILE A 77 34.68 -36.79 -17.43
N GLU A 78 34.66 -35.56 -17.95
CA GLU A 78 35.37 -35.19 -19.18
C GLU A 78 36.87 -35.52 -19.07
N THR A 79 37.51 -35.13 -17.96
CA THR A 79 38.93 -35.43 -17.71
C THR A 79 39.22 -36.95 -17.66
N LEU A 80 38.32 -37.74 -17.06
CA LEU A 80 38.47 -39.19 -17.00
C LEU A 80 38.28 -39.85 -18.37
N GLN A 81 37.34 -39.33 -19.16
CA GLN A 81 37.11 -39.79 -20.54
C GLN A 81 38.34 -39.49 -21.43
N GLU A 82 38.91 -38.28 -21.36
CA GLU A 82 40.13 -37.92 -22.07
C GLU A 82 41.31 -38.84 -21.70
N LYS A 83 41.47 -39.14 -20.41
CA LYS A 83 42.50 -40.08 -19.93
C LYS A 83 42.26 -41.50 -20.42
N ALA A 84 41.01 -41.95 -20.45
CA ALA A 84 40.65 -43.26 -20.99
C ALA A 84 40.98 -43.36 -22.48
N GLU A 85 40.69 -42.32 -23.27
CA GLU A 85 41.05 -42.27 -24.69
C GLU A 85 42.57 -42.30 -24.91
N LEU A 86 43.32 -41.53 -24.11
CA LEU A 86 44.78 -41.50 -24.20
C LEU A 86 45.40 -42.86 -23.85
N ALA A 87 44.91 -43.53 -22.80
CA ALA A 87 45.36 -44.87 -22.41
C ALA A 87 45.05 -45.91 -23.51
N ALA A 88 43.85 -45.85 -24.10
CA ALA A 88 43.49 -46.72 -25.22
C ALA A 88 44.40 -46.52 -26.44
N ARG A 89 44.72 -45.26 -26.80
CA ARG A 89 45.66 -44.95 -27.88
C ARG A 89 47.09 -45.48 -27.62
N ARG A 90 47.47 -45.63 -26.34
CA ARG A 90 48.76 -46.19 -25.92
C ARG A 90 48.75 -47.73 -25.82
N GLY A 91 47.61 -48.38 -26.05
CA GLY A 91 47.44 -49.82 -25.92
C GLY A 91 47.25 -50.32 -24.47
N GLU A 92 47.03 -49.40 -23.52
CA GLU A 92 46.82 -49.70 -22.10
C GLU A 92 45.33 -49.94 -21.81
N GLU A 93 44.73 -50.98 -22.41
CA GLU A 93 43.28 -51.24 -22.36
C GLU A 93 42.74 -51.44 -20.94
N GLU A 94 43.49 -52.08 -20.05
CA GLU A 94 43.08 -52.25 -18.65
C GLU A 94 42.94 -50.90 -17.92
N MET A 95 43.87 -49.98 -18.19
CA MET A 95 43.86 -48.65 -17.59
C MET A 95 42.74 -47.79 -18.18
N ALA A 96 42.51 -47.88 -19.50
CA ALA A 96 41.36 -47.25 -20.15
C ALA A 96 40.03 -47.75 -19.55
N GLY A 97 39.92 -49.06 -19.29
CA GLY A 97 38.76 -49.67 -18.62
C GLY A 97 38.53 -49.10 -17.22
N LYS A 98 39.58 -48.94 -16.41
CA LYS A 98 39.49 -48.34 -15.07
C LYS A 98 38.99 -46.89 -15.12
N PHE A 99 39.52 -46.06 -16.02
CA PHE A 99 39.07 -44.68 -16.17
C PHE A 99 37.61 -44.58 -16.65
N ARG A 100 37.18 -45.46 -17.57
CA ARG A 100 35.77 -45.52 -18.01
C ARG A 100 34.84 -45.94 -16.88
N ALA A 101 35.22 -46.91 -16.07
CA ALA A 101 34.44 -47.35 -14.92
C ALA A 101 34.31 -46.23 -13.87
N GLU A 102 35.40 -45.53 -13.56
CA GLU A 102 35.36 -44.38 -12.65
C GLU A 102 34.49 -43.24 -13.20
N ALA A 103 34.57 -42.95 -14.50
CA ALA A 103 33.72 -41.96 -15.16
C ALA A 103 32.23 -42.34 -15.09
N ALA A 104 31.89 -43.63 -15.21
CA ALA A 104 30.52 -44.12 -15.08
C ALA A 104 29.98 -43.90 -13.66
N THR A 105 30.79 -44.15 -12.62
CA THR A 105 30.40 -43.85 -11.23
C THR A 105 30.14 -42.36 -11.03
N PHE A 106 30.97 -41.48 -11.58
CA PHE A 106 30.73 -40.03 -11.51
C PHE A 106 29.50 -39.59 -12.32
N ALA A 107 29.15 -40.30 -13.40
CA ALA A 107 27.94 -40.01 -14.18
C ALA A 107 26.65 -40.26 -13.37
N GLU A 108 26.62 -41.29 -12.52
CA GLU A 108 25.50 -41.53 -11.60
C GLU A 108 25.36 -40.38 -10.57
N VAL A 109 26.48 -39.91 -10.02
CA VAL A 109 26.52 -38.77 -9.09
C VAL A 109 26.07 -37.47 -9.78
N LEU A 110 26.48 -37.27 -11.04
CA LEU A 110 26.08 -36.12 -11.84
C LEU A 110 24.56 -36.08 -12.03
N GLU A 111 23.94 -37.22 -12.32
CA GLU A 111 22.49 -37.29 -12.53
C GLU A 111 21.70 -36.96 -11.25
N GLN A 112 22.11 -37.51 -10.10
CA GLN A 112 21.53 -37.18 -8.80
C GLN A 112 21.69 -35.68 -8.46
N SER A 113 22.86 -35.11 -8.78
CA SER A 113 23.16 -33.69 -8.55
C SER A 113 22.32 -32.78 -9.45
N ARG A 114 22.10 -33.17 -10.72
CA ARG A 114 21.22 -32.46 -11.66
C ARG A 114 19.76 -32.48 -11.21
N GLN A 115 19.28 -33.61 -10.71
CA GLN A 115 17.92 -33.70 -10.16
C GLN A 115 17.76 -32.79 -8.93
N SER A 116 18.75 -32.78 -8.04
CA SER A 116 18.77 -31.90 -6.86
C SER A 116 18.82 -30.42 -7.26
N LEU A 117 19.61 -30.07 -8.28
CA LEU A 117 19.68 -28.73 -8.84
C LEU A 117 18.32 -28.29 -9.43
N ALA A 118 17.65 -29.16 -10.19
CA ALA A 118 16.33 -28.87 -10.75
C ALA A 118 15.31 -28.56 -9.64
N GLN A 119 15.30 -29.35 -8.56
CA GLN A 119 14.46 -29.09 -7.39
C GLN A 119 14.81 -27.75 -6.71
N ALA A 120 16.10 -27.43 -6.59
CA ALA A 120 16.53 -26.15 -6.01
C ALA A 120 16.15 -24.94 -6.88
N VAL A 121 16.18 -25.09 -8.20
CA VAL A 121 15.70 -24.08 -9.15
C VAL A 121 14.20 -23.85 -8.96
N GLU A 122 13.40 -24.92 -8.96
CA GLU A 122 11.95 -24.84 -8.74
C GLU A 122 11.61 -24.20 -7.38
N ALA A 123 12.29 -24.62 -6.31
CA ALA A 123 12.14 -24.02 -4.98
C ALA A 123 12.49 -22.53 -4.98
N SER A 124 13.54 -22.12 -5.71
CA SER A 124 13.93 -20.71 -5.81
C SER A 124 12.88 -19.85 -6.53
N GLU A 125 12.26 -20.39 -7.59
CA GLU A 125 11.16 -19.70 -8.30
C GLU A 125 9.89 -19.64 -7.45
N ALA A 126 9.55 -20.72 -6.73
CA ALA A 126 8.42 -20.73 -5.80
C ALA A 126 8.61 -19.70 -4.67
N ILE A 127 9.83 -19.55 -4.14
CA ILE A 127 10.16 -18.53 -3.13
C ILE A 127 10.00 -17.13 -3.72
N LYS A 128 10.50 -16.86 -4.93
CA LYS A 128 10.32 -15.54 -5.58
C LYS A 128 8.84 -15.18 -5.72
N GLU A 129 8.02 -16.12 -6.16
CA GLU A 129 6.59 -15.91 -6.33
C GLU A 129 5.88 -15.69 -4.99
N ALA A 130 6.24 -16.43 -3.95
CA ALA A 130 5.73 -16.21 -2.59
C ALA A 130 6.07 -14.81 -2.07
N ILE A 131 7.33 -14.38 -2.26
CA ILE A 131 7.79 -13.03 -1.88
C ILE A 131 6.97 -11.96 -2.60
N ARG A 132 6.76 -12.09 -3.93
CA ARG A 132 5.94 -11.15 -4.70
C ARG A 132 4.52 -11.01 -4.16
N ARG A 133 3.87 -12.13 -3.82
CA ARG A 133 2.50 -12.13 -3.26
C ARG A 133 2.43 -11.49 -1.89
N GLU A 134 3.40 -11.79 -1.02
CA GLU A 134 3.48 -11.20 0.32
C GLU A 134 3.73 -9.68 0.25
N GLU A 135 4.61 -9.22 -0.64
CA GLU A 135 4.88 -7.80 -0.87
C GLU A 135 3.66 -7.07 -1.41
N GLN A 136 2.95 -7.64 -2.40
CA GLN A 136 1.71 -7.06 -2.92
C GLN A 136 0.66 -6.89 -1.81
N ARG A 137 0.48 -7.91 -0.97
CA ARG A 137 -0.47 -7.85 0.15
C ARG A 137 -0.12 -6.75 1.15
N LEU A 138 1.15 -6.59 1.50
CA LEU A 138 1.59 -5.53 2.41
C LEU A 138 1.45 -4.14 1.80
N ARG A 139 1.78 -3.97 0.52
CA ARG A 139 1.57 -2.70 -0.19
C ARG A 139 0.11 -2.26 -0.15
N LEU A 140 -0.82 -3.18 -0.39
CA LEU A 140 -2.26 -2.91 -0.26
C LEU A 140 -2.66 -2.51 1.17
N LYS A 141 -2.12 -3.17 2.21
CA LYS A 141 -2.38 -2.77 3.59
C LYS A 141 -1.83 -1.37 3.89
N THR A 142 -0.64 -1.05 3.40
CA THR A 142 0.00 0.26 3.60
C THR A 142 -0.77 1.36 2.89
N SER A 143 -1.23 1.14 1.66
CA SER A 143 -2.04 2.13 0.94
C SER A 143 -3.41 2.35 1.61
N GLN A 144 -4.04 1.27 2.09
CA GLN A 144 -5.27 1.37 2.90
C GLN A 144 -5.03 2.14 4.20
N ALA A 145 -3.94 1.86 4.91
CA ALA A 145 -3.59 2.58 6.15
C ALA A 145 -3.30 4.07 5.89
N MET A 146 -2.63 4.39 4.77
CA MET A 146 -2.42 5.79 4.35
C MET A 146 -3.73 6.49 4.04
N ALA A 147 -4.63 5.84 3.30
CA ALA A 147 -5.94 6.41 2.99
C ALA A 147 -6.76 6.67 4.26
N LEU A 148 -6.78 5.73 5.22
CA LEU A 148 -7.43 5.89 6.51
C LEU A 148 -6.82 7.04 7.32
N ARG A 149 -5.48 7.18 7.32
CA ARG A 149 -4.80 8.30 7.98
C ARG A 149 -5.23 9.65 7.40
N THR A 150 -5.30 9.75 6.06
CA THR A 150 -5.77 10.96 5.39
C THR A 150 -7.20 11.31 5.78
N GLN A 151 -8.10 10.32 5.73
CA GLN A 151 -9.51 10.51 6.11
C GLN A 151 -9.63 10.95 7.57
N TRP A 152 -8.86 10.34 8.48
CA TRP A 152 -8.87 10.71 9.88
C TRP A 152 -8.37 12.13 10.13
N LYS A 153 -7.28 12.55 9.47
CA LYS A 153 -6.79 13.93 9.58
C LYS A 153 -7.79 14.94 9.02
N ALA A 154 -8.46 14.62 7.93
CA ALA A 154 -9.53 15.46 7.38
C ALA A 154 -10.70 15.60 8.37
N LEU A 155 -11.14 14.50 8.98
CA LEU A 155 -12.21 14.50 10.00
C LEU A 155 -11.81 15.28 11.26
N GLN A 156 -10.59 15.12 11.76
CA GLN A 156 -10.09 15.88 12.91
C GLN A 156 -10.13 17.38 12.66
N LEU A 157 -9.68 17.78 11.47
CA LEU A 157 -9.71 19.18 11.07
C LEU A 157 -11.16 19.70 11.02
N GLN A 158 -12.08 18.94 10.42
CA GLN A 158 -13.50 19.32 10.39
C GLN A 158 -14.07 19.51 11.81
N GLN A 159 -13.74 18.62 12.76
CA GLN A 159 -14.18 18.75 14.15
C GLN A 159 -13.63 20.01 14.82
N GLU A 160 -12.34 20.33 14.64
CA GLU A 160 -11.77 21.57 15.19
C GLU A 160 -12.41 22.81 14.55
N LEU A 161 -12.71 22.78 13.25
CA LEU A 161 -13.38 23.88 12.57
C LEU A 161 -14.82 24.11 13.09
N VAL A 162 -15.57 23.04 13.35
CA VAL A 162 -16.88 23.14 14.02
C VAL A 162 -16.75 23.72 15.43
N ARG A 163 -15.70 23.36 16.17
CA ARG A 163 -15.42 23.94 17.49
C ARG A 163 -15.09 25.43 17.40
N VAL A 164 -14.30 25.85 16.41
CA VAL A 164 -14.03 27.28 16.12
C VAL A 164 -15.34 28.01 15.87
N ALA A 165 -16.19 27.49 14.98
CA ALA A 165 -17.48 28.11 14.64
C ALA A 165 -18.38 28.26 15.88
N ARG A 166 -18.51 27.20 16.70
CA ARG A 166 -19.30 27.23 17.94
C ARG A 166 -18.73 28.20 18.99
N ALA A 167 -17.42 28.19 19.21
CA ALA A 167 -16.76 29.07 20.18
C ALA A 167 -16.91 30.55 19.78
N SER A 168 -16.86 30.83 18.48
CA SER A 168 -17.02 32.17 17.92
C SER A 168 -18.45 32.73 18.02
N ARG A 169 -19.45 31.86 18.28
CA ARG A 169 -20.87 32.21 18.45
C ARG A 169 -21.28 32.35 19.92
N ALA A 170 -20.52 31.80 20.86
CA ALA A 170 -20.86 31.84 22.28
C ALA A 170 -20.82 33.28 22.81
N GLU A 171 -21.99 33.91 22.95
CA GLU A 171 -22.10 35.23 23.56
C GLU A 171 -21.83 35.13 25.07
N THR A 172 -20.80 35.84 25.54
CA THR A 172 -20.63 36.14 26.97
C THR A 172 -20.83 37.63 27.19
N ALA A 173 -21.40 38.01 28.34
CA ALA A 173 -21.70 39.39 28.73
C ALA A 173 -20.51 40.38 28.64
N ASP A 174 -19.26 39.88 28.62
CA ASP A 174 -18.02 40.68 28.53
C ASP A 174 -17.32 40.64 27.15
N GLY A 175 -17.85 39.92 26.14
CA GLY A 175 -17.38 39.94 24.74
C GLY A 175 -15.93 39.50 24.42
N THR A 176 -15.06 39.28 25.42
CA THR A 176 -13.60 39.09 25.26
C THR A 176 -13.17 37.62 25.30
N LEU A 177 -13.67 36.83 26.25
CA LEU A 177 -13.31 35.40 26.43
C LEU A 177 -13.69 34.47 25.23
N PRO A 178 -14.79 34.67 24.49
CA PRO A 178 -15.16 33.83 23.35
C PRO A 178 -14.26 34.04 22.14
N ARG A 179 -13.78 35.28 21.93
CA ARG A 179 -12.87 35.63 20.82
C ARG A 179 -11.48 35.03 21.02
N GLU A 180 -10.92 35.12 22.23
CA GLU A 180 -9.61 34.53 22.55
C GLU A 180 -9.61 33.00 22.36
N ARG A 181 -10.68 32.32 22.80
CA ARG A 181 -10.87 30.87 22.56
C ARG A 181 -11.03 30.55 21.07
N GLY A 182 -11.78 31.37 20.33
CA GLY A 182 -11.91 31.25 18.87
C GLY A 182 -10.56 31.38 18.15
N HIS A 183 -9.72 32.35 18.53
CA HIS A 183 -8.39 32.53 17.95
C HIS A 183 -7.44 31.37 18.27
N ALA A 184 -7.50 30.81 19.48
CA ALA A 184 -6.69 29.64 19.86
C ALA A 184 -7.08 28.39 19.03
N LEU A 185 -8.38 28.13 18.89
CA LEU A 185 -8.88 27.01 18.08
C LEU A 185 -8.59 27.22 16.58
N LEU A 186 -8.71 28.46 16.07
CA LEU A 186 -8.33 28.78 14.69
C LEU A 186 -6.85 28.52 14.46
N SER A 187 -5.99 28.93 15.40
CA SER A 187 -4.55 28.69 15.31
C SER A 187 -4.22 27.19 15.28
N GLN A 188 -4.97 26.37 16.02
CA GLN A 188 -4.84 24.91 15.99
C GLN A 188 -5.30 24.32 14.65
N ALA A 189 -6.45 24.76 14.13
CA ALA A 189 -6.95 24.32 12.82
C ALA A 189 -6.03 24.72 11.67
N VAL A 190 -5.42 25.91 11.74
CA VAL A 190 -4.41 26.38 10.78
C VAL A 190 -3.17 25.48 10.79
N ARG A 191 -2.67 25.08 11.97
CA ARG A 191 -1.55 24.13 12.07
C ARG A 191 -1.88 22.78 11.46
N GLN A 192 -3.06 22.23 11.75
CA GLN A 192 -3.50 20.95 11.18
C GLN A 192 -3.67 21.01 9.66
N ARG A 193 -4.20 22.13 9.13
CA ARG A 193 -4.24 22.40 7.69
C ARG A 193 -2.83 22.44 7.09
N ASP A 194 -1.90 23.13 7.73
CA ASP A 194 -0.53 23.26 7.24
C ASP A 194 0.18 21.89 7.25
N GLU A 195 -0.03 21.06 8.27
CA GLU A 195 0.44 19.67 8.29
C GLU A 195 -0.16 18.83 7.15
N LEU A 196 -1.45 18.98 6.87
CA LEU A 196 -2.10 18.32 5.73
C LEU A 196 -1.50 18.82 4.40
N GLY A 197 -1.19 20.11 4.31
CA GLY A 197 -0.50 20.71 3.17
C GLY A 197 0.89 20.11 2.95
N GLU A 198 1.68 19.97 4.01
CA GLU A 198 2.99 19.31 3.93
C GLU A 198 2.89 17.85 3.49
N LEU A 199 1.90 17.11 4.00
CA LEU A 199 1.68 15.72 3.59
C LEU A 199 1.31 15.64 2.11
N THR A 200 0.39 16.49 1.66
CA THR A 200 -0.03 16.58 0.24
C THR A 200 1.17 16.86 -0.66
N GLU A 201 2.00 17.82 -0.30
CA GLU A 201 3.19 18.20 -1.05
C GLU A 201 4.24 17.06 -1.08
N ARG A 202 4.44 16.35 0.03
CA ARG A 202 5.35 15.18 0.07
C ARG A 202 4.86 14.08 -0.85
N THR A 203 3.57 13.76 -0.83
CA THR A 203 2.99 12.74 -1.71
C THR A 203 3.05 13.18 -3.18
N TRP A 204 2.96 14.48 -3.47
CA TRP A 204 3.10 14.99 -4.83
C TRP A 204 4.51 14.76 -5.38
N ARG A 205 5.54 15.05 -4.58
CA ARG A 205 6.94 14.75 -4.93
C ARG A 205 7.20 13.26 -5.08
N GLU A 206 6.51 12.43 -4.29
CA GLU A 206 6.59 10.97 -4.41
C GLU A 206 6.04 10.50 -5.76
N VAL A 207 4.87 10.99 -6.19
CA VAL A 207 4.31 10.71 -7.52
C VAL A 207 5.25 11.15 -8.63
N GLU A 208 5.85 12.34 -8.53
CA GLU A 208 6.81 12.82 -9.52
C GLU A 208 8.05 11.92 -9.60
N SER A 209 8.61 11.52 -8.44
CA SER A 209 9.73 10.59 -8.38
C SER A 209 9.39 9.21 -8.96
N LEU A 210 8.18 8.69 -8.69
CA LEU A 210 7.71 7.42 -9.25
C LEU A 210 7.57 7.50 -10.76
N ARG A 211 7.06 8.62 -11.28
CA ARG A 211 6.95 8.87 -12.73
C ARG A 211 8.31 8.88 -13.41
N GLU A 212 9.30 9.59 -12.85
CA GLU A 212 10.66 9.60 -13.38
C GLU A 212 11.28 8.19 -13.40
N LYS A 213 11.12 7.44 -12.31
CA LYS A 213 11.61 6.05 -12.22
C LYS A 213 10.92 5.14 -13.24
N ALA A 214 9.63 5.32 -13.48
CA ALA A 214 8.89 4.53 -14.46
C ALA A 214 9.41 4.78 -15.88
N ILE A 215 9.70 6.04 -16.24
CA ILE A 215 10.32 6.40 -17.51
C ILE A 215 11.70 5.73 -17.64
N LEU A 216 12.54 5.82 -16.61
CA LEU A 216 13.86 5.18 -16.63
C LEU A 216 13.77 3.65 -16.74
N ALA A 217 12.78 3.02 -16.09
CA ALA A 217 12.56 1.58 -16.18
C ALA A 217 12.14 1.17 -17.61
N ARG A 218 11.28 1.98 -18.25
CA ARG A 218 10.88 1.81 -19.64
C ARG A 218 12.08 1.90 -20.59
N ASP A 219 12.90 2.92 -20.43
CA ASP A 219 14.10 3.15 -21.27
C ASP A 219 15.12 2.03 -21.13
N GLN A 220 15.16 1.37 -19.96
CA GLN A 220 16.03 0.22 -19.68
C GLN A 220 15.41 -1.13 -20.11
N GLY A 221 14.20 -1.14 -20.70
CA GLY A 221 13.49 -2.36 -21.07
C GLY A 221 13.03 -3.20 -19.88
N ARG A 222 12.92 -2.60 -18.68
CA ARG A 222 12.50 -3.29 -17.45
C ARG A 222 10.98 -3.21 -17.28
N GLU A 223 10.24 -3.86 -18.18
CA GLU A 223 8.77 -3.80 -18.23
C GLU A 223 8.09 -4.17 -16.90
N GLU A 224 8.60 -5.18 -16.20
CA GLU A 224 8.01 -5.60 -14.91
C GLU A 224 8.19 -4.52 -13.83
N THR A 225 9.33 -3.83 -13.84
CA THR A 225 9.62 -2.72 -12.93
C THR A 225 8.78 -1.49 -13.26
N GLU A 226 8.65 -1.15 -14.56
CA GLU A 226 7.79 -0.06 -15.03
C GLU A 226 6.34 -0.28 -14.58
N ARG A 227 5.77 -1.48 -14.84
CA ARG A 227 4.40 -1.81 -14.43
C ARG A 227 4.19 -1.79 -12.91
N ALA A 228 5.22 -2.06 -12.12
CA ALA A 228 5.14 -1.96 -10.66
C ALA A 228 5.13 -0.49 -10.21
N LEU A 229 6.01 0.34 -10.78
CA LEU A 229 6.09 1.77 -10.48
C LEU A 229 4.83 2.52 -10.89
N LEU A 230 4.24 2.19 -12.06
CA LEU A 230 2.98 2.79 -12.50
C LEU A 230 1.81 2.47 -11.56
N ARG A 231 1.75 1.25 -11.00
CA ARG A 231 0.74 0.87 -10.00
C ARG A 231 0.92 1.60 -8.67
N GLU A 232 2.16 1.80 -8.23
CA GLU A 232 2.44 2.63 -7.05
C GLU A 232 2.06 4.09 -7.28
N MET A 233 2.36 4.62 -8.47
CA MET A 233 2.02 5.98 -8.87
C MET A 233 0.50 6.19 -8.86
N GLU A 234 -0.28 5.28 -9.46
CA GLU A 234 -1.76 5.34 -9.47
C GLU A 234 -2.35 5.37 -8.04
N GLN A 235 -1.78 4.59 -7.12
CA GLN A 235 -2.21 4.60 -5.72
C GLN A 235 -1.87 5.92 -5.00
N ALA A 236 -0.68 6.46 -5.24
CA ALA A 236 -0.26 7.73 -4.67
C ALA A 236 -1.05 8.91 -5.28
N GLU A 237 -1.40 8.85 -6.57
CA GLU A 237 -2.27 9.82 -7.24
C GLU A 237 -3.69 9.79 -6.67
N ALA A 238 -4.26 8.59 -6.42
CA ALA A 238 -5.57 8.48 -5.77
C ALA A 238 -5.56 9.09 -4.36
N ALA A 239 -4.50 8.84 -3.59
CA ALA A 239 -4.33 9.47 -2.27
C ALA A 239 -4.19 10.99 -2.40
N LEU A 240 -3.44 11.50 -3.38
CA LEU A 240 -3.27 12.93 -3.61
C LEU A 240 -4.57 13.66 -3.93
N VAL A 241 -5.43 13.08 -4.75
CA VAL A 241 -6.72 13.69 -5.08
C VAL A 241 -7.52 13.92 -3.80
N THR A 242 -7.65 12.89 -2.97
CA THR A 242 -8.37 12.99 -1.69
C THR A 242 -7.72 13.98 -0.71
N MET A 243 -6.39 14.03 -0.62
CA MET A 243 -5.67 14.99 0.22
C MET A 243 -5.87 16.43 -0.27
N ARG A 244 -5.84 16.65 -1.59
CA ARG A 244 -6.00 17.97 -2.20
C ARG A 244 -7.40 18.52 -1.98
N ASP A 245 -8.43 17.69 -2.12
CA ASP A 245 -9.81 18.09 -1.87
C ASP A 245 -10.02 18.46 -0.40
N ALA A 246 -9.50 17.64 0.53
CA ALA A 246 -9.53 17.93 1.96
C ALA A 246 -8.77 19.22 2.29
N LEU A 247 -7.61 19.46 1.67
CA LEU A 247 -6.82 20.68 1.87
C LEU A 247 -7.53 21.92 1.29
N ALA A 248 -8.19 21.80 0.15
CA ALA A 248 -8.95 22.92 -0.44
C ALA A 248 -10.09 23.34 0.49
N GLN A 249 -10.85 22.38 1.01
CA GLN A 249 -11.89 22.63 2.02
C GLN A 249 -11.31 23.24 3.30
N ALA A 250 -10.18 22.69 3.79
CA ALA A 250 -9.47 23.22 4.95
C ALA A 250 -9.08 24.70 4.81
N VAL A 251 -8.53 25.07 3.65
CA VAL A 251 -8.13 26.45 3.34
C VAL A 251 -9.34 27.37 3.32
N GLU A 252 -10.41 26.96 2.62
CA GLU A 252 -11.63 27.76 2.54
C GLU A 252 -12.25 28.02 3.92
N VAL A 253 -12.39 26.98 4.72
CA VAL A 253 -13.03 27.06 6.03
C VAL A 253 -12.17 27.82 7.05
N THR A 254 -10.85 27.61 7.05
CA THR A 254 -9.93 28.40 7.91
C THR A 254 -9.90 29.88 7.52
N SER A 255 -9.97 30.20 6.22
CA SER A 255 -10.04 31.58 5.73
C SER A 255 -11.32 32.26 6.21
N ARG A 256 -12.48 31.62 6.01
CA ARG A 256 -13.78 32.15 6.44
C ARG A 256 -13.86 32.32 7.97
N ALA A 257 -13.34 31.37 8.74
CA ALA A 257 -13.29 31.49 10.19
C ALA A 257 -12.38 32.65 10.65
N GLY A 258 -11.26 32.88 9.96
CA GLY A 258 -10.40 34.04 10.19
C GLY A 258 -11.09 35.37 9.91
N GLU A 259 -11.80 35.47 8.78
CA GLU A 259 -12.57 36.66 8.40
C GLU A 259 -13.71 36.97 9.40
N TYR A 260 -14.38 35.93 9.92
CA TYR A 260 -15.40 36.08 10.95
C TYR A 260 -14.82 36.62 12.26
N LEU A 261 -13.70 36.04 12.74
CA LEU A 261 -13.04 36.51 13.96
C LEU A 261 -12.46 37.92 13.81
N ALA A 262 -12.07 38.31 12.59
CA ALA A 262 -11.67 39.68 12.26
C ALA A 262 -12.86 40.68 12.21
N GLY A 263 -14.11 40.20 12.30
CA GLY A 263 -15.32 41.03 12.25
C GLY A 263 -15.73 41.47 10.84
N ASN A 264 -15.18 40.83 9.80
CA ASN A 264 -15.35 41.24 8.40
C ASN A 264 -16.46 40.49 7.65
N LEU A 265 -17.14 39.52 8.28
CA LEU A 265 -18.20 38.72 7.66
C LEU A 265 -19.56 38.89 8.37
N PRO A 266 -20.68 38.99 7.63
CA PRO A 266 -22.02 39.01 8.20
C PRO A 266 -22.40 37.63 8.76
N ALA A 267 -23.15 37.60 9.87
CA ALA A 267 -23.55 36.38 10.59
C ALA A 267 -24.23 35.27 9.75
N ALA A 268 -24.71 35.60 8.55
CA ALA A 268 -25.28 34.64 7.59
C ALA A 268 -24.25 33.64 7.00
N SER A 269 -22.95 33.96 7.01
CA SER A 269 -21.90 33.04 6.53
C SER A 269 -21.65 31.84 7.48
N VAL A 270 -22.12 31.94 8.73
CA VAL A 270 -22.05 30.87 9.74
C VAL A 270 -22.95 29.70 9.38
N ALA A 271 -24.10 29.96 8.75
CA ALA A 271 -25.02 28.91 8.29
C ALA A 271 -24.40 28.04 7.18
N TYR A 272 -23.49 28.58 6.37
CA TYR A 272 -22.75 27.81 5.37
C TYR A 272 -21.65 26.93 6.01
N LEU A 273 -20.99 27.40 7.07
CA LEU A 273 -20.02 26.60 7.81
C LEU A 273 -20.70 25.44 8.56
N GLU A 274 -21.91 25.67 9.07
CA GLU A 274 -22.78 24.63 9.62
C GLU A 274 -23.29 23.69 8.50
N ALA A 275 -23.70 24.21 7.34
CA ALA A 275 -24.15 23.41 6.20
C ALA A 275 -23.04 22.56 5.59
N VAL A 276 -21.80 23.04 5.46
CA VAL A 276 -20.67 22.20 4.99
C VAL A 276 -20.30 21.12 6.02
N GLY A 277 -20.47 21.42 7.32
CA GLY A 277 -20.36 20.42 8.37
C GLY A 277 -21.55 19.46 8.48
N ALA A 278 -22.74 19.86 8.01
CA ALA A 278 -23.99 19.12 8.10
C ALA A 278 -24.35 18.35 6.83
N ASP A 279 -24.04 18.86 5.63
CA ASP A 279 -24.27 18.20 4.34
C ASP A 279 -23.43 16.93 4.24
N HIS A 280 -22.23 16.87 4.82
CA HIS A 280 -21.47 15.61 4.87
C HIS A 280 -21.82 14.72 6.08
N ALA A 281 -22.55 15.24 7.06
CA ALA A 281 -23.20 14.43 8.10
C ALA A 281 -24.56 13.88 7.63
N ALA A 282 -25.23 14.58 6.70
CA ALA A 282 -26.54 14.25 6.13
C ALA A 282 -26.42 13.45 4.82
N GLU A 283 -25.40 13.66 3.98
CA GLU A 283 -25.06 12.76 2.86
C GLU A 283 -24.51 11.40 3.34
N ALA A 284 -24.17 11.30 4.63
CA ALA A 284 -23.92 10.02 5.31
C ALA A 284 -25.21 9.30 5.73
N GLU A 285 -26.37 9.96 5.62
CA GLU A 285 -27.70 9.33 5.69
C GLU A 285 -28.37 9.34 4.31
N PRO A 286 -28.36 8.22 3.60
CA PRO A 286 -29.10 8.11 2.35
C PRO A 286 -30.59 7.95 2.64
N GLU A 287 -31.38 8.97 2.31
CA GLU A 287 -32.84 8.97 2.53
C GLU A 287 -33.62 8.02 1.60
N ASP A 288 -33.00 7.37 0.60
CA ASP A 288 -33.73 6.41 -0.24
C ASP A 288 -32.87 5.21 -0.72
N PRO A 289 -33.18 3.96 -0.32
CA PRO A 289 -32.49 2.76 -0.82
C PRO A 289 -32.63 2.55 -2.34
N ALA A 290 -33.61 3.19 -3.00
CA ALA A 290 -33.77 3.11 -4.45
C ALA A 290 -32.68 3.86 -5.24
N SER A 291 -32.12 4.93 -4.67
CA SER A 291 -31.04 5.72 -5.29
C SER A 291 -29.70 4.96 -5.33
N TYR A 292 -29.44 4.07 -4.37
CA TYR A 292 -28.29 3.15 -4.44
C TYR A 292 -28.47 2.05 -5.47
N ALA A 293 -29.68 1.54 -5.68
CA ALA A 293 -29.92 0.51 -6.69
C ALA A 293 -29.60 1.02 -8.11
N LEU A 294 -29.83 2.32 -8.37
CA LEU A 294 -29.49 2.96 -9.64
C LEU A 294 -27.99 3.28 -9.77
N LEU A 295 -27.32 3.80 -8.74
CA LEU A 295 -25.88 4.09 -8.80
C LEU A 295 -25.00 2.83 -8.78
N ILE A 296 -25.35 1.83 -7.96
CA ILE A 296 -24.69 0.53 -7.95
C ILE A 296 -25.04 -0.26 -9.22
N GLY A 297 -26.28 -0.15 -9.71
CA GLY A 297 -26.69 -0.70 -11.00
C GLY A 297 -25.89 -0.12 -12.16
N PHE A 298 -25.64 1.20 -12.16
CA PHE A 298 -24.84 1.88 -13.18
C PHE A 298 -23.35 1.51 -13.10
N ALA A 299 -22.79 1.39 -11.89
CA ALA A 299 -21.42 0.96 -11.67
C ALA A 299 -21.19 -0.53 -12.04
N LEU A 300 -22.15 -1.41 -11.76
CA LEU A 300 -22.11 -2.81 -12.16
C LEU A 300 -22.34 -2.99 -13.67
N LEU A 301 -23.17 -2.17 -14.31
CA LEU A 301 -23.35 -2.16 -15.76
C LEU A 301 -22.06 -1.71 -16.49
N LEU A 302 -21.37 -0.70 -15.96
CA LEU A 302 -20.06 -0.26 -16.46
C LEU A 302 -18.97 -1.33 -16.26
N ALA A 303 -18.96 -2.00 -15.11
CA ALA A 303 -18.04 -3.11 -14.85
C ALA A 303 -18.32 -4.33 -15.75
N ALA A 304 -19.59 -4.65 -16.03
CA ALA A 304 -19.98 -5.73 -16.93
C ALA A 304 -19.67 -5.43 -18.40
N LEU A 305 -19.82 -4.17 -18.85
CA LEU A 305 -19.41 -3.73 -20.18
C LEU A 305 -17.88 -3.74 -20.34
N ALA A 306 -17.13 -3.38 -19.30
CA ALA A 306 -15.67 -3.47 -19.30
C ALA A 306 -15.17 -4.92 -19.34
N LEU A 307 -15.81 -5.84 -18.60
CA LEU A 307 -15.48 -7.27 -18.62
C LEU A 307 -15.91 -7.95 -19.93
N GLY A 308 -17.04 -7.56 -20.53
CA GLY A 308 -17.48 -8.05 -21.84
C GLY A 308 -16.58 -7.61 -23.00
N ALA A 309 -16.07 -6.37 -22.96
CA ALA A 309 -15.10 -5.87 -23.93
C ALA A 309 -13.74 -6.59 -23.82
N LEU A 310 -13.34 -6.98 -22.60
CA LEU A 310 -12.10 -7.74 -22.37
C LEU A 310 -12.20 -9.20 -22.87
N TRP A 311 -13.41 -9.76 -22.95
CA TRP A 311 -13.64 -11.13 -23.43
C TRP A 311 -13.77 -11.24 -24.96
N LEU A 312 -14.01 -10.12 -25.65
CA LEU A 312 -14.06 -10.03 -27.13
C LEU A 312 -12.69 -9.72 -27.76
N LEU A 313 -11.69 -9.42 -26.94
CA LEU A 313 -10.30 -9.12 -27.33
C LEU A 313 -9.30 -10.23 -26.96
N LEU A 314 -9.81 -11.34 -26.43
CA LEU A 314 -9.10 -12.60 -26.15
C LEU A 314 -9.66 -13.72 -27.04
#